data_AF-A0A7H8QF91-F1
#
_entry.id   AF-A0A7H8QF91-F1
#
_cell.length_a   1.000
_cell.length_b   1.000
_cell.length_c   1.000
_cell.angle_alpha   90.00
_cell.angle_beta   90.00
_cell.angle_gamma   90.00
#
_symmetry.space_group_name_H-M   'P 1'
#
loop_
_entity.id
_entity.type
_entity.pdbx_description
1 polymer ?
#
loop_
_entity_poly.entity_id
_entity_poly.type
_entity_poly.pdbx_seq_one_letter_code
_entity_poly.pdbx_strand_id
1 'polypeptide(L)'
;MANKLQSLFSEVLSTTEKFLEQTEAYDHPLLTLVRAAMEEQKENLQKLLPELGNEEEAKLAAVREEISIVYHCHEIANPLFSAWGRASDWMDLPSKPVAKKLEPLFPEMKKNLEEAAMELETIYGEEEIKFVVPTFYIPTIR
;
A
#
# COMPACT_ATOMS: atom_id res chain seq x y z
N MET A 1 -22.05 -0.15 -8.29
CA MET A 1 -20.98 -0.05 -9.32
C MET A 1 -19.72 0.28 -8.53
N ALA A 2 -18.70 -0.57 -8.50
CA ALA A 2 -17.51 -0.29 -7.68
C ALA A 2 -16.84 0.99 -8.20
N ASN A 3 -16.66 1.98 -7.32
CA ASN A 3 -15.97 3.21 -7.65
C ASN A 3 -14.52 2.86 -8.06
N LYS A 4 -13.96 3.54 -9.06
CA LYS A 4 -12.59 3.31 -9.54
C LYS A 4 -11.58 3.32 -8.38
N LEU A 5 -11.77 4.23 -7.43
CA LEU A 5 -10.98 4.31 -6.20
C LEU A 5 -11.05 3.02 -5.37
N GLN A 6 -12.24 2.43 -5.22
CA GLN A 6 -12.44 1.17 -4.50
C GLN A 6 -11.72 0.01 -5.20
N SER A 7 -11.74 -0.02 -6.54
CA SER A 7 -11.00 -1.03 -7.31
C SER A 7 -9.49 -0.91 -7.07
N LEU A 8 -8.94 0.30 -7.11
CA LEU A 8 -7.50 0.53 -6.91
C LEU A 8 -7.04 0.09 -5.52
N PHE A 9 -7.77 0.46 -4.46
CA PHE A 9 -7.46 0.01 -3.11
C PHE A 9 -7.68 -1.50 -2.90
N SER A 10 -8.63 -2.11 -3.62
CA SER A 10 -8.83 -3.56 -3.57
C SER A 10 -7.64 -4.32 -4.19
N GLU A 11 -7.07 -3.80 -5.28
CA GLU A 11 -5.85 -4.37 -5.88
C GLU A 11 -4.65 -4.24 -4.94
N VAL A 12 -4.51 -3.11 -4.24
CA VAL A 12 -3.49 -2.93 -3.20
C VAL A 12 -3.69 -3.94 -2.06
N LEU A 13 -4.93 -4.16 -1.61
CA LEU A 13 -5.25 -5.15 -0.58
C LEU A 13 -4.88 -6.57 -1.01
N SER A 14 -5.32 -6.99 -2.21
CA SER A 14 -4.99 -8.29 -2.79
C SER A 14 -3.47 -8.51 -2.86
N THR A 15 -2.72 -7.48 -3.30
CA THR A 15 -1.26 -7.54 -3.38
C THR A 15 -0.62 -7.63 -1.98
N THR A 16 -1.19 -6.94 -1.00
CA THR A 16 -0.76 -6.97 0.40
C THR A 16 -0.93 -8.36 1.02
N GLU A 17 -2.10 -8.96 0.83
CA GLU A 17 -2.41 -10.30 1.32
C GLU A 17 -1.51 -11.36 0.67
N LYS A 18 -1.29 -11.26 -0.64
CA LYS A 18 -0.36 -12.13 -1.38
C LYS A 18 1.08 -12.02 -0.89
N PHE A 19 1.51 -10.84 -0.43
CA PHE A 19 2.82 -10.65 0.19
C PHE A 19 2.88 -11.34 1.56
N LEU A 20 1.86 -11.12 2.40
CA LEU A 20 1.80 -11.69 3.75
C LEU A 20 1.74 -13.22 3.73
N GLU A 21 0.96 -13.82 2.82
CA GLU A 21 0.87 -15.27 2.67
C GLU A 21 2.23 -15.88 2.27
N GLN A 22 2.89 -15.31 1.26
CA GLN A 22 4.14 -15.87 0.75
C GLN A 22 5.35 -15.66 1.66
N THR A 23 5.24 -14.79 2.66
CA THR A 23 6.33 -14.47 3.58
C THR A 23 6.16 -15.06 4.98
N GLU A 24 5.04 -15.75 5.26
CA GLU A 24 4.69 -16.25 6.59
C GLU A 24 5.74 -17.19 7.19
N ALA A 25 6.33 -18.06 6.36
CA ALA A 25 7.26 -19.09 6.80
C ALA A 25 8.69 -18.58 7.09
N TYR A 26 8.98 -17.30 6.85
CA TYR A 26 10.33 -16.75 6.96
C TYR A 26 10.47 -15.86 8.19
N ASP A 27 11.51 -16.13 8.98
CA ASP A 27 11.87 -15.33 10.14
C ASP A 27 13.12 -14.50 9.84
N HIS A 28 12.96 -13.18 9.77
CA HIS A 28 14.07 -12.24 9.57
C HIS A 28 13.66 -10.86 10.13
N PRO A 29 14.51 -10.17 10.91
CA PRO A 29 14.13 -8.90 11.55
C PRO A 29 13.59 -7.84 10.59
N LEU A 30 14.23 -7.66 9.42
CA LEU A 30 13.72 -6.75 8.39
C LEU A 30 12.36 -7.19 7.85
N LEU A 31 12.14 -8.50 7.66
CA LEU A 31 10.87 -9.01 7.18
C LEU A 31 9.77 -8.83 8.21
N THR A 32 10.06 -8.99 9.50
CA THR A 32 9.11 -8.70 10.58
C THR A 32 8.60 -7.25 10.50
N LEU A 33 9.50 -6.29 10.26
CA LEU A 33 9.13 -4.89 10.10
C LEU A 33 8.30 -4.63 8.83
N VAL A 34 8.67 -5.25 7.70
CA VAL A 34 7.86 -5.17 6.46
C VAL A 34 6.47 -5.74 6.72
N ARG A 35 6.38 -6.92 7.32
CA ARG A 35 5.09 -7.58 7.63
C ARG A 35 4.24 -6.75 8.57
N ALA A 36 4.82 -6.11 9.59
CA ALA A 36 4.08 -5.21 10.48
C ALA A 36 3.43 -4.05 9.72
N ALA A 37 4.18 -3.38 8.84
CA ALA A 37 3.63 -2.31 8.00
C ALA A 37 2.56 -2.84 7.02
N MET A 38 2.75 -4.04 6.47
CA MET A 38 1.79 -4.65 5.53
C MET A 38 0.51 -5.13 6.21
N GLU A 39 0.57 -5.63 7.46
CA GLU A 39 -0.63 -5.95 8.25
C GLU A 39 -1.41 -4.68 8.61
N GLU A 40 -0.71 -3.61 9.03
CA GLU A 40 -1.37 -2.32 9.28
C GLU A 40 -2.01 -1.74 8.01
N GLN A 41 -1.34 -1.83 6.86
CA GLN A 41 -1.89 -1.47 5.56
C GLN A 41 -3.16 -2.29 5.25
N LYS A 42 -3.12 -3.60 5.46
CA LYS A 42 -4.26 -4.51 5.25
C LYS A 42 -5.44 -4.15 6.14
N GLU A 43 -5.22 -3.95 7.43
CA GLU A 43 -6.28 -3.59 8.39
C GLU A 43 -6.97 -2.28 7.99
N ASN A 44 -6.20 -1.27 7.58
CA ASN A 44 -6.75 0.01 7.15
C ASN A 44 -7.46 -0.07 5.80
N LEU A 45 -6.96 -0.88 4.85
CA LEU A 45 -7.68 -1.16 3.60
C LEU A 45 -9.01 -1.88 3.87
N GLN A 46 -9.04 -2.82 4.81
CA GLN A 46 -10.27 -3.54 5.18
C GLN A 46 -11.31 -2.63 5.85
N LYS A 47 -10.89 -1.58 6.55
CA LYS A 47 -11.78 -0.52 7.08
C LYS A 47 -12.22 0.46 5.99
N LEU A 48 -11.32 0.82 5.09
CA LEU A 48 -11.55 1.80 4.02
C LEU A 48 -12.51 1.30 2.94
N LEU A 49 -12.35 0.06 2.48
CA LEU A 49 -13.09 -0.46 1.33
C LEU A 49 -14.63 -0.50 1.51
N PRO A 50 -15.19 -0.83 2.69
CA PRO A 50 -16.61 -0.70 2.95
C PRO A 50 -17.12 0.75 2.86
N GLU A 51 -16.36 1.70 3.42
CA GLU A 51 -16.73 3.13 3.41
C GLU A 51 -16.78 3.67 1.98
N LEU A 52 -15.81 3.28 1.14
CA LEU A 52 -15.79 3.64 -0.29
C LEU A 52 -16.87 2.95 -1.13
N GLY A 53 -17.50 1.90 -0.62
CA GLY A 53 -18.55 1.13 -1.29
C GLY A 53 -19.96 1.63 -1.06
N ASN A 54 -20.16 2.55 -0.11
CA ASN A 54 -21.46 3.17 0.15
C ASN A 54 -21.80 4.16 -0.98
N GLU A 55 -23.06 4.17 -1.43
CA GLU A 55 -23.51 4.94 -2.61
C GLU A 55 -23.47 6.47 -2.43
N GLU A 56 -23.35 6.97 -1.19
CA GLU A 56 -22.99 8.35 -0.92
C GLU A 56 -21.46 8.47 -0.96
N GLU A 57 -20.92 9.39 -1.76
CA GLU A 57 -19.48 9.70 -1.76
C GLU A 57 -18.97 9.81 -0.32
N ALA A 58 -18.12 8.85 0.08
CA ALA A 58 -17.57 8.82 1.42
C ALA A 58 -16.95 10.18 1.71
N LYS A 59 -17.40 10.87 2.76
CA LYS A 59 -16.82 12.17 3.09
C LYS A 59 -15.35 11.97 3.43
N LEU A 60 -14.45 12.78 2.88
CA LEU A 60 -13.01 12.65 3.14
C LEU A 60 -12.70 12.58 4.63
N ALA A 61 -13.40 13.35 5.47
CA ALA A 61 -13.22 13.34 6.92
C ALA A 61 -13.43 11.95 7.58
N ALA A 62 -14.19 11.05 6.97
CA ALA A 62 -14.47 9.71 7.49
C ALA A 62 -13.44 8.65 7.06
N VAL A 63 -12.69 8.91 5.99
CA VAL A 63 -11.76 7.93 5.37
C VAL A 63 -10.32 8.42 5.31
N ARG A 64 -10.09 9.69 5.65
CA ARG A 64 -8.79 10.37 5.53
C ARG A 64 -7.70 9.66 6.33
N GLU A 65 -8.01 9.24 7.55
CA GLU A 65 -7.01 8.60 8.42
C GLU A 65 -6.54 7.28 7.83
N GLU A 66 -7.48 6.42 7.43
CA GLU A 66 -7.19 5.13 6.80
C GLU A 66 -6.38 5.31 5.52
N ILE A 67 -6.76 6.27 4.67
CA ILE A 67 -6.00 6.58 3.44
C ILE A 67 -4.56 6.98 3.80
N SER A 68 -4.38 7.93 4.71
CA SER A 68 -3.05 8.38 5.12
C SER A 68 -2.18 7.25 5.68
N ILE A 69 -2.77 6.35 6.48
CA ILE A 69 -2.06 5.18 7.01
C ILE A 69 -1.64 4.25 5.88
N VAL A 70 -2.52 3.96 4.91
CA VAL A 70 -2.18 3.09 3.76
C VAL A 70 -0.96 3.62 2.99
N TYR A 71 -0.92 4.92 2.66
CA TYR A 71 0.24 5.50 1.98
C TYR A 71 1.50 5.44 2.86
N HIS A 72 1.37 5.74 4.16
CA HIS A 72 2.49 5.71 5.09
C HIS A 72 3.09 4.31 5.25
N CYS A 73 2.25 3.29 5.39
CA CYS A 73 2.69 1.89 5.48
C CYS A 73 3.45 1.47 4.22
N HIS A 74 2.98 1.84 3.03
CA HIS A 74 3.70 1.54 1.80
C HIS A 74 5.07 2.26 1.72
N GLU A 75 5.15 3.52 2.16
CA GLU A 75 6.42 4.27 2.23
C GLU A 75 7.44 3.66 3.20
N ILE A 76 6.97 3.03 4.29
CA ILE A 76 7.81 2.28 5.22
C ILE A 76 8.22 0.92 4.64
N ALA A 77 7.24 0.17 4.12
CA ALA A 77 7.44 -1.21 3.71
C ALA A 77 8.38 -1.34 2.51
N ASN A 78 8.30 -0.42 1.53
CA ASN A 78 9.08 -0.47 0.31
C ASN A 78 10.62 -0.45 0.51
N PRO A 79 11.22 0.52 1.24
CA PRO A 79 12.65 0.52 1.49
C PRO A 79 13.09 -0.66 2.39
N LEU A 80 12.25 -1.09 3.34
CA LEU A 80 12.53 -2.24 4.19
C LEU A 80 12.53 -3.55 3.41
N PHE A 81 11.59 -3.73 2.49
CA PHE A 81 11.55 -4.87 1.58
C PHE A 81 12.80 -4.90 0.69
N SER A 82 13.19 -3.75 0.15
CA SER A 82 14.43 -3.63 -0.64
C SER A 82 15.67 -4.00 0.18
N ALA A 83 15.72 -3.60 1.45
CA ALA A 83 16.80 -3.98 2.37
C ALA A 83 16.80 -5.48 2.67
N TRP A 84 15.63 -6.07 2.93
CA TRP A 84 15.48 -7.51 3.14
C TRP A 84 15.84 -8.33 1.91
N GLY A 85 15.48 -7.87 0.70
CA GLY A 85 15.86 -8.51 -0.55
C GLY A 85 17.38 -8.57 -0.74
N ARG A 86 18.08 -7.45 -0.50
CA ARG A 86 19.55 -7.43 -0.51
C ARG A 86 20.17 -8.33 0.55
N ALA A 87 19.65 -8.27 1.78
CA ALA A 87 20.09 -9.12 2.88
C ALA A 87 19.95 -10.61 2.55
N SER A 88 18.80 -11.01 2.00
CA SER A 88 18.52 -12.37 1.56
C SER A 88 19.47 -12.83 0.46
N ASP A 89 19.84 -11.94 -0.47
CA ASP A 89 20.76 -12.25 -1.56
C ASP A 89 22.22 -12.40 -1.06
N TRP A 90 22.69 -11.46 -0.22
CA TRP A 90 24.06 -11.45 0.30
C TRP A 90 24.36 -12.58 1.28
N MET A 91 23.40 -12.93 2.14
CA MET A 91 23.55 -14.00 3.12
C MET A 91 23.10 -15.36 2.58
N ASP A 92 22.68 -15.43 1.31
CA ASP A 92 22.13 -16.62 0.65
C ASP A 92 21.03 -17.31 1.48
N LEU A 93 20.11 -16.50 2.01
CA LEU A 93 19.04 -16.99 2.89
C LEU A 93 18.02 -17.85 2.10
N PRO A 94 17.33 -18.79 2.76
CA PRO A 94 16.23 -19.54 2.16
C PRO A 94 15.09 -18.67 1.61
N SER A 95 14.98 -17.41 2.06
CA SER A 95 14.02 -16.42 1.58
C SER A 95 14.35 -15.83 0.21
N LYS A 96 15.58 -16.00 -0.30
CA LYS A 96 16.05 -15.38 -1.56
C LYS A 96 15.14 -15.64 -2.77
N PRO A 97 14.66 -16.87 -3.05
CA PRO A 97 13.74 -17.11 -4.16
C PRO A 97 12.42 -16.34 -4.02
N VAL A 98 11.89 -16.27 -2.79
CA VAL A 98 10.64 -15.56 -2.50
C VAL A 98 10.85 -14.05 -2.58
N ALA A 99 11.94 -13.52 -2.03
CA ALA A 99 12.27 -12.10 -2.15
C ALA A 99 12.32 -11.64 -3.63
N LYS A 100 12.96 -12.43 -4.52
CA LYS A 100 12.98 -12.15 -5.97
C LYS A 100 11.59 -12.24 -6.60
N LYS A 101 10.78 -13.22 -6.21
CA LYS A 101 9.41 -13.38 -6.73
C LYS A 101 8.50 -12.21 -6.35
N LEU A 102 8.70 -11.61 -5.17
CA LEU A 102 7.87 -10.53 -4.65
C LEU A 102 8.35 -9.13 -5.04
N GLU A 103 9.53 -9.00 -5.65
CA GLU A 103 10.08 -7.73 -6.13
C GLU A 103 9.11 -6.86 -6.95
N PRO A 104 8.31 -7.40 -7.91
CA PRO A 104 7.40 -6.58 -8.69
C PRO A 104 6.17 -6.08 -7.91
N LEU A 105 5.87 -6.63 -6.72
CA LEU A 105 4.65 -6.26 -5.98
C LEU A 105 4.68 -4.82 -5.47
N PHE A 106 5.84 -4.32 -5.05
CA PHE A 106 5.97 -2.94 -4.55
C PHE A 106 5.81 -1.88 -5.63
N PRO A 107 6.43 -2.01 -6.82
CA PRO A 107 6.11 -1.16 -7.96
C PRO A 107 4.65 -1.22 -8.39
N GLU A 108 4.01 -2.39 -8.34
CA GLU A 108 2.59 -2.56 -8.66
C GLU A 108 1.67 -1.84 -7.67
N MET A 109 1.89 -2.03 -6.36
CA MET A 109 1.18 -1.29 -5.30
C MET A 109 1.38 0.21 -5.46
N LYS A 110 2.61 0.66 -5.71
CA LYS A 110 2.92 2.07 -5.92
C LYS A 110 2.10 2.66 -7.07
N LYS A 111 2.03 1.97 -8.21
CA LYS A 111 1.27 2.42 -9.37
C LYS A 111 -0.23 2.56 -9.02
N ASN A 112 -0.80 1.56 -8.35
CA ASN A 112 -2.20 1.63 -7.93
C ASN A 112 -2.46 2.77 -6.93
N LEU A 113 -1.50 3.05 -6.03
CA LEU A 113 -1.55 4.17 -5.10
C LEU A 113 -1.39 5.54 -5.78
N GLU A 114 -0.57 5.66 -6.83
CA GLU A 114 -0.47 6.87 -7.66
C GLU A 114 -1.77 7.11 -8.43
N GLU A 115 -2.37 6.05 -8.99
CA GLU A 115 -3.68 6.14 -9.65
C GLU A 115 -4.81 6.48 -8.67
N ALA A 116 -4.76 5.95 -7.44
CA ALA A 116 -5.71 6.27 -6.39
C ALA A 116 -5.57 7.73 -5.94
N ALA A 117 -4.35 8.26 -5.89
CA ALA A 117 -4.10 9.65 -5.53
C ALA A 117 -4.75 10.62 -6.54
N MET A 118 -4.63 10.33 -7.84
CA MET A 118 -5.28 11.12 -8.90
C MET A 118 -6.81 11.06 -8.80
N GLU A 119 -7.35 9.90 -8.44
CA GLU A 119 -8.81 9.75 -8.27
C GLU A 119 -9.29 10.49 -7.01
N LEU A 120 -8.56 10.42 -5.91
CA LEU A 120 -8.83 11.19 -4.69
C LEU A 120 -8.81 12.70 -4.96
N GLU A 121 -7.84 13.19 -5.73
CA GLU A 121 -7.76 14.59 -6.14
C GLU A 121 -8.98 15.00 -6.99
N THR A 122 -9.45 14.11 -7.87
CA THR A 122 -10.64 14.34 -8.70
C THR A 122 -11.92 14.43 -7.86
N ILE A 123 -12.06 13.58 -6.83
CA ILE A 123 -13.26 13.50 -5.98
C ILE A 123 -13.30 14.63 -4.94
N TYR A 124 -12.17 14.88 -4.26
CA TYR A 124 -12.14 15.78 -3.08
C TYR A 124 -11.42 17.10 -3.32
N GLY A 125 -10.68 17.23 -4.42
CA GLY A 125 -9.88 18.42 -4.75
C GLY A 125 -8.47 18.40 -4.16
N GLU A 126 -7.56 19.08 -4.84
CA GLU A 126 -6.12 19.15 -4.54
C GLU A 126 -5.83 19.69 -3.12
N GLU A 127 -6.52 20.77 -2.72
CA GLU A 127 -6.29 21.45 -1.43
C GLU A 127 -6.54 20.55 -0.21
N GLU A 128 -7.46 19.60 -0.34
CA GLU A 128 -7.79 18.66 0.73
C GLU A 128 -6.81 17.47 0.72
N ILE A 129 -6.49 16.94 -0.46
CA ILE A 129 -5.69 15.73 -0.62
C ILE A 129 -4.20 15.91 -0.30
N LYS A 130 -3.65 17.13 -0.46
CA LYS A 130 -2.24 17.41 -0.13
C LYS A 130 -1.85 17.11 1.33
N PHE A 131 -2.83 17.03 2.23
CA PHE A 131 -2.63 16.68 3.64
C PHE A 131 -3.00 15.23 3.99
N VAL A 132 -3.33 14.43 2.99
CA VAL A 132 -3.76 13.03 3.13
C VAL A 132 -2.77 12.11 2.42
N VAL A 133 -2.37 12.49 1.21
CA VAL A 133 -1.50 11.71 0.33
C VAL A 133 -0.11 12.35 0.28
N PRO A 134 0.98 11.58 0.50
CA PRO A 134 2.33 12.10 0.37
C PRO A 134 2.63 12.59 -1.04
N THR A 135 3.39 13.69 -1.15
CA THR A 135 3.71 14.35 -2.42
C THR A 135 4.33 13.42 -3.47
N PHE A 136 5.06 12.37 -3.05
CA PHE A 136 5.69 11.43 -3.97
C PHE A 136 4.72 10.59 -4.80
N TYR A 137 3.42 10.59 -4.45
CA TYR A 137 2.34 9.88 -5.16
C TYR A 137 1.45 10.82 -5.98
N ILE A 138 1.63 12.14 -5.89
CA ILE A 138 0.84 13.13 -6.62
C ILE A 138 1.66 13.56 -7.86
N PRO A 139 1.27 13.17 -9.08
CA PRO A 139 2.06 13.43 -10.28
C PRO A 139 2.17 14.92 -10.64
N THR A 140 1.15 15.71 -10.29
CA THR A 140 0.99 17.13 -10.61
C THR A 140 1.92 18.06 -9.81
N ILE A 141 2.48 17.61 -8.68
CA ILE A 141 3.40 18.40 -7.84
C ILE A 141 4.88 18.18 -8.24
N ARG A 142 5.16 17.46 -9.34
CA ARG A 142 6.52 17.30 -9.91
C ARG A 142 6.86 18.33 -10.97
#